data_AF-A0A530ACK0-F1
#
_entry.id   AF-A0A530ACK0-F1
#
_cell.length_a   1.000
_cell.length_b   1.000
_cell.length_c   1.000
_cell.angle_alpha   90.00
_cell.angle_beta   90.00
_cell.angle_gamma   90.00
#
_symmetry.space_group_name_H-M   'P 1'
#
loop_
_entity.id
_entity.type
_entity.pdbx_description
1 polymer ?
#
loop_
_entity_poly.entity_id
_entity_poly.type
_entity_poly.pdbx_seq_one_letter_code
_entity_poly.pdbx_strand_id
1 'polypeptide(L)' 'PRALLDLCLDVERRLKRVREERWGPRLIDIDILVFGDRVIHETGLEVPHPRMLERAFVLAPLAEIAPGLSIG' A
#
# COMPACT_ATOMS: atom_id res chain seq x y z
N PRO A 1 -5.92 -6.23 -10.31
CA PRO A 1 -5.62 -5.69 -8.96
C PRO A 1 -5.54 -6.77 -7.87
N ARG A 2 -6.50 -7.70 -7.81
CA ARG A 2 -6.55 -8.73 -6.75
C ARG A 2 -5.29 -9.59 -6.63
N ALA A 3 -4.78 -10.13 -7.74
CA ALA A 3 -3.56 -10.92 -7.73
C ALA A 3 -2.33 -10.14 -7.20
N LEU A 4 -2.27 -8.82 -7.43
CA LEU A 4 -1.21 -7.97 -6.87
C LEU A 4 -1.38 -7.81 -5.35
N LEU A 5 -2.60 -7.55 -4.87
CA LEU A 5 -2.89 -7.51 -3.44
C LEU A 5 -2.50 -8.82 -2.74
N ASP A 6 -2.89 -9.96 -3.32
CA ASP A 6 -2.59 -11.28 -2.75
C ASP A 6 -1.08 -11.52 -2.66
N LEU A 7 -0.32 -11.06 -3.67
CA LEU A 7 1.13 -11.10 -3.67
C LEU A 7 1.73 -10.20 -2.57
N CYS A 8 1.28 -8.96 -2.43
CA CYS A 8 1.72 -8.05 -1.36
C CYS A 8 1.50 -8.68 0.02
N LEU A 9 0.30 -9.21 0.26
CA LEU A 9 -0.06 -9.88 1.51
C LEU A 9 0.78 -11.15 1.75
N ASP A 10 1.15 -11.89 0.71
CA ASP A 10 2.01 -13.07 0.84
C ASP A 10 3.46 -12.69 1.20
N VAL A 11 4.01 -11.66 0.55
CA VAL A 11 5.34 -11.12 0.86
C VAL A 11 5.41 -10.66 2.32
N GLU A 12 4.42 -9.89 2.77
CA GLU A 12 4.33 -9.50 4.17
C GLU A 12 4.27 -10.71 5.12
N ARG A 13 3.43 -11.72 4.80
CA ARG A 13 3.31 -12.94 5.63
C ARG A 13 4.63 -13.70 5.73
N ARG A 14 5.38 -13.79 4.63
CA ARG A 14 6.70 -14.45 4.60
C ARG A 14 7.75 -13.70 5.40
N LEU A 15 7.66 -12.37 5.45
CA LEU A 15 8.57 -11.50 6.20
C LEU A 15 8.17 -11.37 7.69
N LYS A 16 6.88 -11.54 8.01
CA LYS A 16 6.32 -11.61 9.38
C LYS A 16 6.59 -12.96 10.09
N ARG A 17 7.53 -13.78 9.62
CA ARG A 17 7.80 -15.14 10.18
C ARG A 17 8.36 -15.11 11.61
N VAL A 18 8.69 -13.94 12.16
CA VAL A 18 9.03 -13.73 13.57
C VAL A 18 7.75 -13.38 14.32
N ARG A 19 7.12 -14.36 14.98
CA ARG A 19 5.94 -14.15 15.84
C ARG A 19 6.40 -13.54 17.17
N GLU A 20 6.48 -12.21 17.23
CA GLU A 20 6.55 -11.50 18.51
C GLU A 20 5.38 -10.52 18.59
N GLU A 21 4.45 -10.83 19.49
CA GLU A 21 3.26 -10.07 19.92
C GLU A 21 2.14 -9.74 18.91
N ARG A 22 0.90 -9.95 19.38
CA ARG A 22 -0.32 -9.42 18.74
C ARG A 22 -0.25 -7.89 18.86
N TRP A 23 -0.22 -7.16 17.75
CA TRP A 23 0.04 -5.71 17.64
C TRP A 23 1.51 -5.27 17.73
N GLY A 24 2.45 -6.22 17.66
CA GLY A 24 3.86 -5.92 17.54
C GLY A 24 4.20 -5.16 16.25
N PRO A 25 5.37 -4.51 16.19
CA PRO A 25 5.82 -3.79 15.00
C PRO A 25 5.84 -4.70 13.77
N ARG A 26 5.37 -4.18 12.63
CA ARG A 26 5.45 -4.89 11.35
C ARG A 26 6.84 -4.69 10.76
N LEU A 27 7.49 -5.77 10.34
CA LEU A 27 8.77 -5.68 9.63
C LEU A 27 8.63 -4.92 8.30
N ILE A 28 7.50 -5.11 7.62
CA ILE A 28 7.13 -4.39 6.41
C ILE A 28 5.61 -4.28 6.30
N ASP A 29 5.16 -3.21 5.64
CA ASP A 29 3.77 -2.90 5.28
C ASP A 29 3.79 -2.47 3.80
N ILE A 30 2.96 -3.09 2.97
CA ILE A 30 2.93 -2.85 1.52
C ILE A 30 1.53 -2.38 1.12
N ASP A 31 1.40 -1.08 0.86
CA ASP A 31 0.16 -0.46 0.43
C ASP A 31 0.13 -0.25 -1.10
N ILE A 32 -0.99 -0.58 -1.74
CA ILE A 32 -1.26 -0.20 -3.14
C ILE A 32 -1.85 1.21 -3.15
N LEU A 33 -1.04 2.19 -3.55
CA LEU A 33 -1.44 3.60 -3.55
C LEU A 33 -2.31 3.98 -4.75
N VAL A 34 -1.88 3.61 -5.95
CA VAL A 34 -2.53 3.87 -7.24
C VAL A 34 -2.39 2.65 -8.15
N PHE A 35 -3.29 2.47 -9.13
CA PHE A 35 -3.23 1.37 -10.08
C PHE A 35 -3.57 1.85 -11.49
N GLY A 36 -2.60 2.50 -12.14
CA GLY A 36 -2.87 3.31 -13.33
C GLY A 36 -3.96 4.34 -13.03
N ASP A 37 -4.88 4.54 -13.96
CA ASP A 37 -6.00 5.48 -13.81
C ASP A 37 -7.27 4.82 -13.22
N ARG A 38 -7.15 3.63 -12.63
CA ARG A 38 -8.31 2.87 -12.14
C ARG A 38 -8.73 3.32 -10.74
N VAL A 39 -10.04 3.51 -10.58
CA VAL A 39 -10.69 3.59 -9.27
C VAL A 39 -11.22 2.21 -8.91
N ILE A 40 -10.85 1.70 -7.74
CA ILE A 40 -11.20 0.35 -7.27
C ILE A 40 -11.81 0.47 -5.88
N HIS A 41 -12.98 -0.13 -5.70
CA HIS A 41 -13.66 -0.22 -4.41
C HIS A 41 -14.18 -1.65 -4.21
N GLU A 42 -13.35 -2.49 -3.63
CA GLU A 42 -13.64 -3.91 -3.40
C GLU A 42 -13.34 -4.26 -1.94
N THR A 43 -13.89 -5.38 -1.45
CA THR A 43 -13.60 -5.84 -0.08
C THR A 43 -12.10 -6.07 0.09
N GLY A 44 -11.47 -5.25 0.93
CA GLY A 44 -10.04 -5.30 1.26
C GLY A 44 -9.12 -4.57 0.26
N LEU A 45 -9.66 -3.82 -0.70
CA LEU A 45 -8.85 -3.00 -1.62
C LEU A 45 -9.60 -1.74 -2.04
N GLU A 46 -9.01 -0.58 -1.72
CA GLU A 46 -9.49 0.73 -2.15
C GLU A 46 -8.34 1.50 -2.80
N VAL A 47 -8.55 1.93 -4.05
CA VAL A 47 -7.54 2.62 -4.87
C VAL A 47 -8.21 3.80 -5.60
N PRO A 48 -7.65 5.03 -5.57
CA PRO A 48 -6.45 5.44 -4.83
C PRO A 48 -6.56 5.20 -3.33
N HIS A 49 -5.44 4.91 -2.67
CA HIS A 49 -5.46 4.59 -1.24
C HIS A 49 -6.08 5.77 -0.46
N PRO A 50 -7.16 5.57 0.30
CA PRO A 50 -8.07 6.64 0.73
C PRO A 50 -7.41 7.70 1.61
N ARG A 51 -6.34 7.33 2.31
CA ARG A 51 -5.60 8.23 3.22
C ARG A 51 -4.19 8.60 2.73
N MET A 52 -3.84 8.31 1.48
CA MET A 52 -2.46 8.57 1.02
C MET A 52 -2.12 10.07 1.00
N LEU A 53 -3.11 10.91 0.69
CA LEU A 53 -2.95 12.37 0.63
C LEU A 53 -2.77 13.02 2.02
N GLU A 54 -3.07 12.31 3.09
CA GLU A 54 -2.91 12.78 4.48
C GLU A 54 -1.53 12.42 5.05
N ARG A 55 -0.72 11.62 4.35
CA ARG A 55 0.48 10.98 4.88
C ARG A 55 1.73 11.51 4.18
N ALA A 56 2.44 12.43 4.84
CA ALA A 56 3.69 13.00 4.30
C ALA A 56 4.74 11.95 3.95
N PHE A 57 4.86 10.89 4.77
CA PHE A 57 5.80 9.79 4.52
C PHE A 57 5.42 8.92 3.30
N VAL A 58 4.21 9.09 2.75
CA VAL A 58 3.79 8.51 1.47
C VAL A 58 4.05 9.50 0.35
N LEU A 59 3.64 10.76 0.53
CA LEU A 59 3.70 11.78 -0.53
C LEU A 59 5.12 12.22 -0.89
N ALA A 60 5.99 12.42 0.09
CA ALA A 60 7.37 12.87 -0.15
C ALA A 60 8.15 11.90 -1.07
N PRO A 61 8.25 10.59 -0.77
CA PRO A 61 8.93 9.65 -1.66
C PRO A 61 8.17 9.45 -2.99
N LEU A 62 6.83 9.54 -2.99
CA LEU A 62 6.05 9.42 -4.22
C LEU A 62 6.34 10.55 -5.21
N ALA A 63 6.48 11.79 -4.71
CA ALA A 63 6.82 12.95 -5.53
C ALA A 63 8.24 12.86 -6.11
N GLU A 64 9.16 12.17 -5.44
CA GLU A 64 10.51 11.92 -5.95
C GLU A 64 10.51 10.98 -7.17
N ILE A 65 9.75 9.88 -7.09
CA ILE A 65 9.74 8.85 -8.14
C ILE A 65 8.70 9.08 -9.23
N ALA A 66 7.65 9.84 -8.95
CA ALA A 66 6.54 10.10 -9.85
C ALA A 66 6.03 11.57 -9.73
N PRO A 67 6.88 12.58 -10.02
CA PRO A 67 6.54 13.99 -9.80
C PRO A 67 5.35 14.51 -10.62
N GLY A 68 5.06 13.87 -11.76
CA GLY A 68 3.92 14.21 -12.63
C GLY A 68 2.64 13.43 -12.32
N LEU A 69 2.65 12.57 -11.31
CA LEU A 69 1.47 11.77 -10.95
C LEU A 69 0.38 12.72 -10.45
N SER A 70 -0.73 12.74 -11.18
CA SER A 70 -1.95 13.41 -10.74
C SER A 70 -2.89 12.38 -10.15
N ILE A 71 -3.33 12.63 -8.94
CA ILE A 71 -4.35 11.84 -8.26
C ILE A 71 -5.58 12.73 -8.21
N GLY A 72 -6.71 12.20 -8.69
CA GLY A 72 -7.96 12.94 -8.87
C GLY A 72 -8.37 13.77 -7.66
#